data_AF-A0A946ULT9-F1
#
_entry.id   AF-A0A946ULT9-F1
#
_cell.length_a   1.000
_cell.length_b   1.000
_cell.length_c   1.000
_cell.angle_alpha   90.00
_cell.angle_beta   90.00
_cell.angle_gamma   90.00
#
_symmetry.space_group_name_H-M   'P 1'
#
loop_
_entity.id
_entity.type
_entity.pdbx_description
1 polymer ?
#
loop_
_entity_poly.entity_id
_entity_poly.type
_entity_poly.pdbx_seq_one_letter_code
_entity_poly.pdbx_strand_id
1 'polypeptide(L)'
;MTTLQDDLKTICIDDDIPRLARNRARAFKQLVEIARKHDIGYTRTVALLLKHETESQQSAGTTQDFMGNSLLAEWPITEMTVALQPHYRDDPLFADGDLTMLMTEMVLLGLHTAATDSDALQYFDTQRRLTIDQSSDAEPATKRLFAMRKRAWLRANEEYGSIILRHEDSMLRAEMLRQAFLQLFSVEFIAEKEQSARLEIARLQLELIRQHPELDADQIRERLKDEIEQRVETLRAYQLSTSYGLALPALCRDNYDKQDLETAKHLLRRIAMLTHPDRLQNLDLTREQRRQLGRIWKSTHALRGDRDGQGMLCRSIPTLEHKLEQAQQILALAGIEGLDAALTIQGDTLEERIAWLESACAEIDQQIVAIQAEIFAVSADGELKLMRAMLDMPEARQEEQREQMKVNAEECRKAAEQLEKEADELLSITPPPPGGLH
;
A
#
# COMPACT_ATOMS: atom_id res chain seq x y z
N MET A 1 20.49 2.32 -10.12
CA MET A 1 20.01 2.95 -11.36
C MET A 1 21.22 3.20 -12.23
N THR A 2 21.26 2.61 -13.41
CA THR A 2 22.30 2.89 -14.42
C THR A 2 21.86 4.08 -15.25
N THR A 3 22.79 4.91 -15.72
CA THR A 3 22.45 6.01 -16.65
C THR A 3 22.47 5.51 -18.10
N LEU A 4 21.84 6.23 -19.02
CA LEU A 4 21.92 5.96 -20.46
C LEU A 4 23.38 5.97 -20.93
N GLN A 5 24.19 6.87 -20.37
CA GLN A 5 25.61 6.95 -20.68
C GLN A 5 26.37 5.70 -20.23
N ASP A 6 25.98 5.08 -19.12
CA ASP A 6 26.59 3.82 -18.65
C ASP A 6 26.22 2.67 -19.58
N ASP A 7 24.96 2.56 -20.01
CA ASP A 7 24.56 1.54 -20.98
C ASP A 7 25.27 1.72 -22.32
N LEU A 8 25.37 2.95 -22.83
CA LEU A 8 26.08 3.23 -24.08
C LEU A 8 27.57 2.90 -23.99
N LYS A 9 28.21 3.07 -22.82
CA LYS A 9 29.61 2.63 -22.61
C LYS A 9 29.73 1.12 -22.67
N THR A 10 28.79 0.40 -22.07
CA THR A 10 28.77 -1.07 -22.08
C THR A 10 28.51 -1.62 -23.48
N ILE A 11 27.70 -0.92 -24.28
CA ILE A 11 27.34 -1.35 -25.64
C ILE A 11 28.44 -1.03 -26.65
N CYS A 12 28.97 0.20 -26.62
CA CYS A 12 29.92 0.72 -27.60
C CYS A 12 31.39 0.48 -27.20
N ILE A 13 31.72 -0.72 -26.72
CA ILE A 13 33.08 -1.09 -26.30
C ILE A 13 34.04 -0.77 -27.46
N ASP A 14 34.94 0.19 -27.26
CA ASP A 14 35.97 0.68 -28.20
C ASP A 14 35.56 1.73 -29.28
N ASP A 15 34.30 2.18 -29.34
CA ASP A 15 33.88 3.30 -30.20
C ASP A 15 33.74 4.62 -29.39
N ASP A 16 34.04 5.77 -30.01
CA ASP A 16 33.77 7.09 -29.40
C ASP A 16 32.28 7.17 -29.00
N ILE A 17 32.00 7.26 -27.69
CA ILE A 17 30.63 7.33 -27.17
C ILE A 17 29.88 8.46 -27.89
N PRO A 18 28.85 8.16 -28.69
CA PRO A 18 28.24 9.15 -29.54
C PRO A 18 27.54 10.20 -28.70
N ARG A 19 27.86 11.47 -28.95
CA ARG A 19 27.06 12.58 -28.40
C ARG A 19 25.70 12.57 -29.08
N LEU A 20 24.67 12.15 -28.34
CA LEU A 20 23.30 12.17 -28.82
C LEU A 20 22.88 13.60 -29.19
N ALA A 21 22.09 13.71 -30.25
CA ALA A 21 21.56 14.98 -30.70
C ALA A 21 20.64 15.58 -29.64
N ARG A 22 20.63 16.91 -29.50
CA ARG A 22 19.67 17.61 -28.62
C ARG A 22 18.23 17.53 -29.11
N ASN A 23 18.03 17.26 -30.40
CA ASN A 23 16.69 17.06 -30.97
C ASN A 23 16.23 15.63 -30.70
N ARG A 24 15.10 15.48 -29.98
CA ARG A 24 14.51 14.21 -29.55
C ARG A 24 14.39 13.17 -30.66
N ALA A 25 13.74 13.53 -31.78
CA ALA A 25 13.53 12.60 -32.90
C ALA A 25 14.85 12.13 -33.54
N ARG A 26 15.87 13.00 -33.55
CA ARG A 26 17.21 12.63 -34.05
C ARG A 26 17.96 11.75 -33.06
N ALA A 27 17.83 11.99 -31.76
CA ALA A 27 18.42 11.16 -30.71
C ALA A 27 17.86 9.73 -30.77
N PHE A 28 16.54 9.57 -30.93
CA PHE A 28 15.94 8.24 -31.08
C PHE A 28 16.46 7.49 -32.30
N LYS A 29 16.58 8.15 -33.46
CA LYS A 29 17.18 7.52 -34.65
C LYS A 29 18.61 7.05 -34.38
N GLN A 30 19.43 7.89 -33.74
CA GLN A 30 20.80 7.52 -33.37
C GLN A 30 20.84 6.32 -32.42
N LEU A 31 19.97 6.29 -31.40
CA LEU A 31 19.88 5.17 -30.47
C LEU A 31 19.48 3.87 -31.17
N VAL A 32 18.53 3.92 -32.10
CA VAL A 32 18.13 2.75 -32.90
C VAL A 32 19.26 2.29 -33.83
N GLU A 33 19.99 3.22 -34.45
CA GLU A 33 21.15 2.90 -35.28
C GLU A 33 22.28 2.24 -34.48
N ILE A 34 22.58 2.76 -33.28
CA ILE A 34 23.54 2.16 -32.34
C ILE A 34 23.06 0.77 -31.95
N ALA A 35 21.81 0.63 -31.52
CA ALA A 35 21.24 -0.64 -31.13
C ALA A 35 21.39 -1.69 -32.24
N ARG A 36 21.07 -1.32 -33.48
CA ARG A 36 21.24 -2.19 -34.64
C ARG A 36 22.72 -2.55 -34.90
N LYS A 37 23.63 -1.58 -34.81
CA LYS A 37 25.07 -1.81 -35.06
C LYS A 37 25.63 -2.87 -34.12
N HIS A 38 25.14 -2.91 -32.89
CA HIS A 38 25.59 -3.81 -31.83
C HIS A 38 24.64 -5.00 -31.58
N ASP A 39 23.73 -5.28 -32.53
CA ASP A 39 22.77 -6.39 -32.46
C ASP A 39 21.92 -6.43 -31.17
N ILE A 40 21.51 -5.25 -30.72
CA ILE A 40 20.61 -5.11 -29.59
C ILE A 40 19.18 -5.39 -30.07
N GLY A 41 18.57 -6.40 -29.47
CA GLY A 41 17.20 -6.80 -29.76
C GLY A 41 16.16 -5.72 -29.45
N TYR A 42 15.00 -5.83 -30.09
CA TYR A 42 13.92 -4.82 -30.05
C TYR A 42 13.55 -4.34 -28.65
N THR A 43 13.31 -5.25 -27.71
CA THR A 43 12.91 -4.93 -26.33
C THR A 43 13.94 -4.06 -25.60
N ARG A 44 15.23 -4.36 -25.78
CA ARG A 44 16.34 -3.60 -25.19
C ARG A 44 16.49 -2.23 -25.87
N THR A 45 16.28 -2.15 -27.18
CA THR A 45 16.24 -0.88 -27.91
C THR A 45 15.12 0.02 -27.40
N VAL A 46 13.92 -0.53 -27.16
CA VAL A 46 12.83 0.22 -26.55
C VAL A 46 13.24 0.72 -25.17
N ALA A 47 13.85 -0.12 -24.31
CA ALA A 47 14.34 0.29 -22.99
C ALA A 47 15.27 1.51 -23.06
N LEU A 48 16.24 1.50 -23.99
CA LEU A 48 17.16 2.63 -24.22
C LEU A 48 16.42 3.92 -24.63
N LEU A 49 15.40 3.81 -25.48
CA LEU A 49 14.59 4.96 -25.87
C LEU A 49 13.78 5.50 -24.69
N LEU A 50 13.18 4.63 -23.86
CA LEU A 50 12.47 5.06 -22.65
C LEU A 50 13.40 5.76 -21.67
N LYS A 51 14.59 5.18 -21.47
CA LYS A 51 15.60 5.72 -20.58
C LYS A 51 16.05 7.11 -20.98
N HIS A 52 16.32 7.30 -22.28
CA HIS A 52 16.66 8.63 -22.82
C HIS A 52 15.57 9.67 -22.56
N GLU A 53 14.30 9.30 -22.75
CA GLU A 53 13.19 10.20 -22.50
C GLU A 53 13.09 10.58 -21.01
N THR A 54 13.20 9.59 -20.12
CA THR A 54 13.11 9.82 -18.68
C THR A 54 14.23 10.72 -18.15
N GLU A 55 15.48 10.52 -18.60
CA GLU A 55 16.61 11.37 -18.21
C GLU A 55 16.50 12.79 -18.80
N SER A 56 15.94 12.92 -20.00
CA SER A 56 15.72 14.22 -20.64
C SER A 56 14.67 15.04 -19.89
N GLN A 57 13.59 14.42 -19.44
CA GLN A 57 12.54 15.06 -18.65
C GLN A 57 13.03 15.46 -17.24
N GLN A 58 13.82 14.59 -16.59
CA GLN A 58 14.47 14.92 -15.31
C GLN A 58 15.41 16.14 -15.44
N SER A 59 16.20 16.19 -16.51
CA SER A 59 17.14 17.30 -16.77
C SER A 59 16.43 18.62 -17.08
N ALA A 60 15.21 18.58 -17.60
CA ALA A 60 14.41 19.77 -17.89
C ALA A 60 13.77 20.40 -16.62
N GLY A 61 13.96 19.78 -15.44
CA GLY A 61 13.30 20.22 -14.20
C GLY A 61 11.79 19.95 -14.21
N THR A 62 11.30 19.21 -15.20
CA THR A 62 9.91 18.76 -15.30
C THR A 62 9.74 17.48 -14.50
N THR A 63 10.03 17.53 -13.19
CA THR A 63 9.61 16.51 -12.22
C THR A 63 8.12 16.63 -11.88
N GLN A 64 7.35 17.35 -12.70
CA GLN A 64 5.92 17.60 -12.47
C GLN A 64 5.12 16.37 -12.89
N ASP A 65 4.49 15.73 -11.91
CA ASP A 65 3.36 14.81 -12.02
C ASP A 65 3.53 13.59 -12.94
N PHE A 66 4.67 12.89 -12.85
CA PHE A 66 4.86 11.59 -13.52
C PHE A 66 3.78 10.55 -13.16
N MET A 67 3.01 10.77 -12.08
CA MET A 67 2.07 9.81 -11.56
C MET A 67 0.63 10.34 -11.41
N GLY A 68 0.35 11.57 -11.87
CA GLY A 68 -0.98 12.20 -11.80
C GLY A 68 -1.77 12.13 -13.12
N ASN A 69 -1.06 12.19 -14.26
CA ASN A 69 -1.63 12.03 -15.60
C ASN A 69 -1.15 10.68 -16.19
N SER A 70 -1.97 10.04 -17.04
CA SER A 70 -1.66 8.74 -17.65
C SER A 70 -0.19 8.68 -18.06
N LEU A 71 0.52 7.66 -17.56
CA LEU A 71 1.97 7.51 -17.62
C LEU A 71 2.53 7.71 -19.03
N LEU A 72 1.72 7.54 -20.08
CA LEU A 72 2.10 7.65 -21.49
C LEU A 72 1.46 8.81 -22.27
N ALA A 73 0.58 9.64 -21.68
CA ALA A 73 -0.17 10.66 -22.44
C ALA A 73 0.74 11.70 -23.13
N GLU A 74 1.97 11.90 -22.62
CA GLU A 74 2.95 12.85 -23.15
C GLU A 74 4.13 12.16 -23.87
N TRP A 75 4.10 10.83 -24.02
CA TRP A 75 5.25 10.10 -24.55
C TRP A 75 5.36 10.17 -26.08
N PRO A 76 6.59 10.18 -26.62
CA PRO A 76 6.91 10.21 -28.08
C PRO A 76 6.49 8.99 -28.90
N ILE A 77 5.34 8.37 -28.65
CA ILE A 77 4.99 7.07 -29.26
C ILE A 77 5.09 7.13 -30.79
N THR A 78 4.64 8.22 -31.41
CA THR A 78 4.74 8.42 -32.86
C THR A 78 6.19 8.48 -33.32
N GLU A 79 7.03 9.30 -32.67
CA GLU A 79 8.44 9.45 -33.05
C GLU A 79 9.27 8.18 -32.79
N MET A 80 9.00 7.47 -31.68
CA MET A 80 9.61 6.17 -31.38
C MET A 80 9.20 5.13 -32.42
N THR A 81 7.92 5.07 -32.79
CA THR A 81 7.43 4.15 -33.84
C THR A 81 8.12 4.43 -35.17
N VAL A 82 8.20 5.70 -35.57
CA VAL A 82 8.88 6.11 -36.82
C VAL A 82 10.38 5.77 -36.81
N ALA A 83 11.04 5.83 -35.65
CA ALA A 83 12.44 5.45 -35.50
C ALA A 83 12.65 3.92 -35.54
N LEU A 84 11.74 3.13 -34.95
CA LEU A 84 11.86 1.68 -34.85
C LEU A 84 11.42 0.94 -36.13
N GLN A 85 10.38 1.44 -36.82
CA GLN A 85 9.75 0.77 -37.95
C GLN A 85 10.73 0.38 -39.09
N PRO A 86 11.72 1.19 -39.50
CA PRO A 86 12.64 0.82 -40.57
C PRO A 86 13.56 -0.36 -40.24
N HIS A 87 13.73 -0.67 -38.95
CA HIS A 87 14.76 -1.60 -38.47
C HIS A 87 14.20 -2.87 -37.84
N TYR A 88 13.01 -2.80 -37.24
CA TYR A 88 12.38 -3.93 -36.54
C TYR A 88 11.06 -4.37 -37.17
N ARG A 89 10.74 -3.96 -38.40
CA ARG A 89 9.47 -4.32 -39.07
C ARG A 89 9.18 -5.82 -39.07
N ASP A 90 10.23 -6.62 -39.26
CA ASP A 90 10.14 -8.07 -39.39
C ASP A 90 10.36 -8.79 -38.04
N ASP A 91 10.63 -8.04 -36.96
CA ASP A 91 10.75 -8.60 -35.61
C ASP A 91 9.35 -8.99 -35.10
N PRO A 92 9.14 -10.26 -34.67
CA PRO A 92 7.84 -10.71 -34.18
C PRO A 92 7.33 -9.89 -32.99
N LEU A 93 8.22 -9.34 -32.16
CA LEU A 93 7.85 -8.49 -31.02
C LEU A 93 7.33 -7.11 -31.45
N PHE A 94 7.77 -6.61 -32.61
CA PHE A 94 7.26 -5.37 -33.21
C PHE A 94 5.95 -5.62 -33.97
N ALA A 95 5.85 -6.76 -34.66
CA ALA A 95 4.68 -7.15 -35.45
C ALA A 95 3.43 -7.39 -34.58
N ASP A 96 3.59 -7.75 -33.30
CA ASP A 96 2.51 -7.92 -32.32
C ASP A 96 1.73 -6.62 -32.02
N GLY A 97 2.27 -5.46 -32.43
CA GLY A 97 1.45 -4.33 -32.86
C GLY A 97 0.93 -3.35 -31.81
N ASP A 98 1.44 -3.35 -30.58
CA ASP A 98 1.07 -2.33 -29.58
C ASP A 98 2.30 -1.83 -28.80
N LEU A 99 3.06 -0.92 -29.42
CA LEU A 99 4.20 -0.26 -28.79
C LEU A 99 3.79 0.44 -27.49
N THR A 100 2.61 1.06 -27.45
CA THR A 100 2.07 1.70 -26.25
C THR A 100 1.96 0.69 -25.11
N MET A 101 1.38 -0.48 -25.36
CA MET A 101 1.25 -1.55 -24.36
C MET A 101 2.60 -2.03 -23.84
N LEU A 102 3.56 -2.24 -24.74
CA LEU A 102 4.94 -2.61 -24.37
C LEU A 102 5.58 -1.54 -23.49
N MET A 103 5.45 -0.27 -23.87
CA MET A 103 6.00 0.84 -23.11
C MET A 103 5.37 0.94 -21.72
N THR A 104 4.04 0.85 -21.60
CA THR A 104 3.36 0.87 -20.29
C THR A 104 3.89 -0.27 -19.41
N GLU A 105 3.95 -1.49 -19.95
CA GLU A 105 4.42 -2.66 -19.22
C GLU A 105 5.87 -2.49 -18.74
N MET A 106 6.76 -1.98 -19.60
CA MET A 106 8.16 -1.72 -19.23
C MET A 106 8.31 -0.59 -18.22
N VAL A 107 7.44 0.42 -18.25
CA VAL A 107 7.42 1.50 -17.26
C VAL A 107 6.95 0.99 -15.91
N LEU A 108 5.83 0.25 -15.87
CA LEU A 108 5.30 -0.36 -14.65
C LEU A 108 6.30 -1.32 -14.00
N LEU A 109 6.99 -2.13 -14.81
CA LEU A 109 8.04 -3.04 -14.33
C LEU A 109 9.37 -2.35 -14.00
N GLY A 110 9.49 -1.02 -14.18
CA GLY A 110 10.72 -0.29 -13.90
C GLY A 110 11.89 -0.58 -14.86
N LEU A 111 11.64 -1.30 -15.95
CA LEU A 111 12.66 -1.78 -16.90
C LEU A 111 13.37 -0.64 -17.66
N HIS A 112 12.75 0.53 -17.75
CA HIS A 112 13.37 1.73 -18.30
C HIS A 112 14.56 2.26 -17.47
N THR A 113 14.67 1.85 -16.19
CA THR A 113 15.81 2.21 -15.31
C THR A 113 16.84 1.11 -15.15
N ALA A 114 16.55 -0.08 -15.69
CA ALA A 114 17.43 -1.23 -15.63
C ALA A 114 18.63 -1.04 -16.59
N ALA A 115 19.72 -1.77 -16.32
CA ALA A 115 20.83 -1.87 -17.26
C ALA A 115 20.39 -2.67 -18.49
N THR A 116 20.91 -2.32 -19.67
CA THR A 116 20.45 -2.93 -20.93
C THR A 116 20.77 -4.43 -21.02
N ASP A 117 21.80 -4.88 -20.30
CA ASP A 117 22.26 -6.25 -20.13
C ASP A 117 21.69 -6.96 -18.88
N SER A 118 20.78 -6.31 -18.15
CA SER A 118 20.22 -6.89 -16.92
C SER A 118 19.43 -8.18 -17.14
N ASP A 119 19.49 -9.07 -16.14
CA ASP A 119 18.69 -10.30 -16.08
C ASP A 119 17.18 -10.01 -16.15
N ALA A 120 16.73 -8.87 -15.63
CA ALA A 120 15.34 -8.43 -15.71
C ALA A 120 14.87 -8.20 -17.15
N LEU A 121 15.65 -7.48 -17.96
CA LEU A 121 15.32 -7.27 -19.37
C LEU A 121 15.40 -8.57 -20.18
N GLN A 122 16.35 -9.46 -19.85
CA GLN A 122 16.46 -10.76 -20.50
C GLN A 122 15.26 -11.66 -20.17
N TYR A 123 14.86 -11.72 -18.90
CA TYR A 123 13.68 -12.44 -18.45
C TYR A 123 12.42 -11.90 -19.15
N PHE A 124 12.25 -10.58 -19.19
CA PHE A 124 11.11 -9.95 -19.84
C PHE A 124 11.05 -10.26 -21.35
N ASP A 125 12.19 -10.18 -22.06
CA ASP A 125 12.25 -10.55 -23.49
C ASP A 125 11.87 -12.02 -23.71
N THR A 126 12.37 -12.92 -22.84
CA THR A 126 12.06 -14.35 -22.89
C THR A 126 10.58 -14.61 -22.68
N GLN A 127 9.96 -13.99 -21.67
CA GLN A 127 8.53 -14.14 -21.39
C GLN A 127 7.64 -13.59 -22.51
N ARG A 128 8.04 -12.50 -23.16
CA ARG A 128 7.32 -11.98 -24.33
C ARG A 128 7.41 -12.92 -25.52
N ARG A 129 8.59 -13.45 -25.82
CA ARG A 129 8.76 -14.44 -26.90
C ARG A 129 7.90 -15.68 -26.65
N LEU A 130 7.93 -16.22 -25.44
CA LEU A 130 7.06 -17.33 -25.04
C LEU A 130 5.58 -16.99 -25.24
N THR A 131 5.16 -15.78 -24.87
CA THR A 131 3.76 -15.33 -25.07
C THR A 131 3.41 -15.23 -26.55
N ILE A 132 4.33 -14.76 -27.39
CA ILE A 132 4.13 -14.68 -28.85
C ILE A 132 4.05 -16.08 -29.45
N ASP A 133 4.92 -16.99 -29.03
CA ASP A 133 4.94 -18.38 -29.50
C ASP A 133 3.62 -19.09 -29.12
N GLN A 134 3.20 -18.99 -27.85
CA GLN A 134 1.91 -19.48 -27.37
C GLN A 134 0.73 -18.83 -28.09
N SER A 135 0.84 -17.53 -28.36
CA SER A 135 -0.17 -16.82 -29.13
C SER A 135 -0.19 -17.36 -30.54
N SER A 136 0.93 -17.60 -31.21
CA SER A 136 0.97 -17.98 -32.63
C SER A 136 0.03 -19.16 -32.97
N ASP A 137 0.00 -20.18 -32.11
CA ASP A 137 -0.83 -21.38 -32.21
C ASP A 137 -2.28 -21.23 -31.69
N ALA A 138 -2.57 -20.17 -30.94
CA ALA A 138 -3.88 -19.93 -30.35
C ALA A 138 -4.94 -19.40 -31.34
N GLU A 139 -6.21 -19.67 -31.03
CA GLU A 139 -7.34 -19.15 -31.78
C GLU A 139 -7.37 -17.61 -31.81
N PRO A 140 -7.81 -16.98 -32.91
CA PRO A 140 -7.91 -15.51 -33.00
C PRO A 140 -8.75 -14.86 -31.91
N ALA A 141 -9.76 -15.58 -31.38
CA ALA A 141 -10.59 -15.11 -30.28
C ALA A 141 -9.79 -15.03 -28.97
N THR A 142 -9.02 -16.07 -28.64
CA THR A 142 -8.16 -16.14 -27.44
C THR A 142 -7.07 -15.07 -27.48
N LYS A 143 -6.44 -14.85 -28.64
CA LYS A 143 -5.48 -13.75 -28.86
C LYS A 143 -6.06 -12.38 -28.51
N ARG A 144 -7.26 -12.10 -29.03
CA ARG A 144 -7.98 -10.83 -28.77
C ARG A 144 -8.36 -10.69 -27.30
N LEU A 145 -8.81 -11.78 -26.69
CA LEU A 145 -9.17 -11.80 -25.28
C LEU A 145 -7.95 -11.50 -24.39
N PHE A 146 -6.82 -12.17 -24.64
CA PHE A 146 -5.57 -11.89 -23.92
C PHE A 146 -5.14 -10.43 -24.05
N ALA A 147 -5.08 -9.90 -25.29
CA ALA A 147 -4.71 -8.50 -25.51
C ALA A 147 -5.67 -7.53 -24.81
N MET A 148 -6.98 -7.81 -24.82
CA MET A 148 -7.97 -7.00 -24.12
C MET A 148 -7.78 -7.05 -22.59
N ARG A 149 -7.57 -8.23 -22.02
CA ARG A 149 -7.34 -8.40 -20.57
C ARG A 149 -6.02 -7.78 -20.12
N LYS A 150 -4.96 -7.93 -20.90
CA LYS A 150 -3.66 -7.29 -20.63
C LYS A 150 -3.78 -5.77 -20.62
N ARG A 151 -4.51 -5.17 -21.59
CA ARG A 151 -4.79 -3.72 -21.58
C ARG A 151 -5.60 -3.30 -20.36
N ALA A 152 -6.60 -4.09 -19.95
CA ALA A 152 -7.39 -3.79 -18.75
C ALA A 152 -6.50 -3.81 -17.49
N TRP A 153 -5.66 -4.83 -17.36
CA TRP A 153 -4.72 -4.98 -16.24
C TRP A 153 -3.72 -3.82 -16.17
N LEU A 154 -3.12 -3.42 -17.30
CA LEU A 154 -2.22 -2.27 -17.33
C LEU A 154 -2.93 -0.99 -16.87
N ARG A 155 -4.15 -0.72 -17.38
CA ARG A 155 -4.94 0.44 -16.96
C ARG A 155 -5.31 0.40 -15.48
N ALA A 156 -5.69 -0.75 -14.96
CA ALA A 156 -6.00 -0.91 -13.55
C ALA A 156 -4.78 -0.59 -12.67
N ASN A 157 -3.57 -1.02 -13.06
CA ASN A 157 -2.34 -0.67 -12.36
C ASN A 157 -2.01 0.83 -12.44
N GLU A 158 -2.20 1.47 -13.60
CA GLU A 158 -2.03 2.93 -13.73
C GLU A 158 -3.00 3.67 -12.80
N GLU A 159 -4.27 3.28 -12.79
CA GLU A 159 -5.30 3.87 -11.94
C GLU A 159 -4.96 3.67 -10.46
N TYR A 160 -4.60 2.45 -10.07
CA TYR A 160 -4.19 2.08 -8.71
C TYR A 160 -3.02 2.93 -8.22
N GLY A 161 -1.97 3.07 -9.04
CA GLY A 161 -0.83 3.95 -8.73
C GLY A 161 -1.26 5.40 -8.50
N SER A 162 -2.15 5.92 -9.34
CA SER A 162 -2.67 7.29 -9.19
C SER A 162 -3.51 7.48 -7.92
N ILE A 163 -4.25 6.45 -7.51
CA ILE A 163 -5.13 6.49 -6.33
C ILE A 163 -4.33 6.36 -5.04
N ILE A 164 -3.31 5.51 -5.00
CA ILE A 164 -2.39 5.43 -3.86
C ILE A 164 -1.77 6.80 -3.58
N LEU A 165 -1.34 7.52 -4.60
CA LEU A 165 -0.72 8.83 -4.39
C LEU A 165 -1.70 9.87 -3.88
N ARG A 166 -2.95 9.85 -4.39
CA ARG A 166 -4.02 10.69 -3.85
C ARG A 166 -4.31 10.34 -2.38
N HIS A 167 -4.24 9.06 -2.04
CA HIS A 167 -4.38 8.62 -0.65
C HIS A 167 -3.24 9.15 0.23
N GLU A 168 -1.98 8.96 -0.17
CA GLU A 168 -0.82 9.47 0.55
C GLU A 168 -0.85 11.00 0.70
N ASP A 169 -1.19 11.74 -0.36
CA ASP A 169 -1.35 13.20 -0.30
C ASP A 169 -2.50 13.61 0.63
N SER A 170 -3.63 12.90 0.60
CA SER A 170 -4.76 13.15 1.51
C SER A 170 -4.36 12.90 2.96
N MET A 171 -3.67 11.79 3.25
CA MET A 171 -3.18 11.44 4.59
C MET A 171 -2.14 12.43 5.08
N LEU A 172 -1.20 12.84 4.23
CA LEU A 172 -0.19 13.84 4.56
C LEU A 172 -0.83 15.19 4.90
N ARG A 173 -1.80 15.65 4.09
CA ARG A 173 -2.53 16.90 4.37
C ARG A 173 -3.34 16.83 5.66
N ALA A 174 -3.98 15.69 5.92
CA ALA A 174 -4.70 15.47 7.17
C ALA A 174 -3.74 15.55 8.37
N GLU A 175 -2.56 14.93 8.26
CA GLU A 175 -1.58 14.93 9.34
C GLU A 175 -0.93 16.31 9.54
N MET A 176 -0.58 17.01 8.46
CA MET A 176 -0.09 18.39 8.54
C MET A 176 -1.11 19.31 9.21
N LEU A 177 -2.41 19.10 8.93
CA LEU A 177 -3.49 19.84 9.56
C LEU A 177 -3.56 19.55 11.07
N ARG A 178 -3.53 18.27 11.46
CA ARG A 178 -3.51 17.87 12.88
C ARG A 178 -2.30 18.45 13.60
N GLN A 179 -1.12 18.38 12.99
CA GLN A 179 0.10 18.93 13.57
C GLN A 179 0.01 20.45 13.76
N ALA A 180 -0.47 21.19 12.76
CA ALA A 180 -0.68 22.63 12.87
C ALA A 180 -1.70 22.98 13.95
N PHE A 181 -2.78 22.19 14.06
CA PHE A 181 -3.79 22.36 15.10
C PHE A 181 -3.22 22.12 16.50
N LEU A 182 -2.54 21.00 16.71
CA LEU A 182 -1.95 20.65 18.00
C LEU A 182 -0.86 21.66 18.41
N GLN A 183 -0.11 22.24 17.47
CA GLN A 183 0.84 23.32 17.81
C GLN A 183 0.17 24.54 18.44
N LEU A 184 -1.09 24.84 18.08
CA LEU A 184 -1.81 26.03 18.56
C LEU A 184 -2.79 25.75 19.69
N PHE A 185 -3.30 24.53 19.81
CA PHE A 185 -4.41 24.17 20.71
C PHE A 185 -4.12 22.95 21.60
N SER A 186 -2.94 22.32 21.52
CA SER A 186 -2.66 21.03 22.19
C SER A 186 -3.03 21.00 23.68
N VAL A 187 -2.62 22.01 24.44
CA VAL A 187 -2.82 22.01 25.90
C VAL A 187 -4.30 22.05 26.25
N GLU A 188 -5.03 23.01 25.69
CA GLU A 188 -6.46 23.20 25.95
C GLU A 188 -7.30 22.06 25.39
N PHE A 189 -7.00 21.62 24.18
CA PHE A 189 -7.73 20.55 23.50
C PHE A 189 -7.59 19.20 24.21
N ILE A 190 -6.35 18.82 24.60
CA ILE A 190 -6.12 17.57 25.33
C ILE A 190 -6.82 17.62 26.69
N ALA A 191 -6.73 18.75 27.41
CA ALA A 191 -7.41 18.92 28.69
C ALA A 191 -8.93 18.79 28.55
N GLU A 192 -9.53 19.41 27.54
CA GLU A 192 -10.97 19.29 27.28
C GLU A 192 -11.38 17.83 26.98
N LYS A 193 -10.63 17.13 26.12
CA LYS A 193 -10.89 15.73 25.78
C LYS A 193 -10.73 14.80 26.97
N GLU A 194 -9.71 15.01 27.80
CA GLU A 194 -9.47 14.20 28.99
C GLU A 194 -10.61 14.36 30.01
N GLN A 195 -11.02 15.60 30.30
CA GLN A 195 -12.11 15.85 31.24
C GLN A 195 -13.47 15.41 30.69
N SER A 196 -13.70 15.54 29.38
CA SER A 196 -14.91 15.03 28.73
C SER A 196 -14.99 13.49 28.81
N ALA A 197 -13.89 12.78 28.56
CA ALA A 197 -13.83 11.33 28.69
C ALA A 197 -14.08 10.89 30.14
N ARG A 198 -13.46 11.56 31.11
CA ARG A 198 -13.69 11.31 32.54
C ARG A 198 -15.16 11.49 32.92
N LEU A 199 -15.79 12.57 32.45
CA LEU A 199 -17.21 12.83 32.68
C LEU A 199 -18.11 11.71 32.12
N GLU A 200 -17.84 11.24 30.91
CA GLU A 200 -18.62 10.16 30.29
C GLU A 200 -18.46 8.83 31.05
N ILE A 201 -17.24 8.48 31.47
CA ILE A 201 -16.98 7.31 32.30
C ILE A 201 -17.77 7.41 33.61
N ALA A 202 -17.73 8.56 34.29
CA ALA A 202 -18.47 8.78 35.52
C ALA A 202 -19.99 8.66 35.32
N ARG A 203 -20.53 9.14 34.19
CA ARG A 203 -21.94 8.95 33.82
C ARG A 203 -22.30 7.48 33.64
N LEU A 204 -21.51 6.74 32.86
CA LEU A 204 -21.74 5.30 32.62
C LEU A 204 -21.66 4.50 33.91
N GLN A 205 -20.68 4.81 34.76
CA GLN A 205 -20.54 4.20 36.09
C GLN A 205 -21.80 4.42 36.93
N LEU A 206 -22.28 5.65 36.99
CA LEU A 206 -23.45 6.01 37.78
C LEU A 206 -24.75 5.42 37.22
N GLU A 207 -24.89 5.35 35.90
CA GLU A 207 -25.99 4.63 35.24
C GLU A 207 -25.98 3.14 35.57
N LEU A 208 -24.82 2.49 35.55
CA LEU A 208 -24.67 1.08 35.92
C LEU A 208 -25.01 0.83 37.39
N ILE A 209 -24.54 1.68 38.31
CA ILE A 209 -24.88 1.57 39.74
C ILE A 209 -26.39 1.68 39.96
N ARG A 210 -27.05 2.61 39.26
CA ARG A 210 -28.50 2.81 39.38
C ARG A 210 -29.31 1.64 38.78
N GLN A 211 -28.85 1.06 37.69
CA GLN A 211 -29.51 -0.08 37.03
C GLN A 211 -29.27 -1.40 37.76
N HIS A 212 -28.12 -1.54 38.42
CA HIS A 212 -27.67 -2.76 39.10
C HIS A 212 -27.08 -2.46 40.48
N PRO A 213 -27.91 -2.14 41.49
CA PRO A 213 -27.44 -1.81 42.84
C PRO A 213 -26.71 -2.96 43.54
N GLU A 214 -26.88 -4.19 43.06
CA GLU A 214 -26.24 -5.40 43.59
C GLU A 214 -24.76 -5.55 43.24
N LEU A 215 -24.24 -4.79 42.28
CA LEU A 215 -22.85 -4.91 41.83
C LEU A 215 -21.89 -4.20 42.78
N ASP A 216 -20.76 -4.84 43.06
CA ASP A 216 -19.66 -4.19 43.77
C ASP A 216 -18.82 -3.29 42.84
N ALA A 217 -17.96 -2.47 43.44
CA ALA A 217 -17.11 -1.53 42.71
C ALA A 217 -16.14 -2.21 41.72
N ASP A 218 -15.67 -3.42 42.03
CA ASP A 218 -14.72 -4.15 41.17
C ASP A 218 -15.45 -4.78 39.96
N GLN A 219 -16.68 -5.26 40.15
CA GLN A 219 -17.55 -5.78 39.10
C GLN A 219 -17.99 -4.70 38.12
N ILE A 220 -18.25 -3.48 38.62
CA ILE A 220 -18.55 -2.32 37.77
C ILE A 220 -17.32 -1.92 36.95
N ARG A 221 -16.13 -1.91 37.55
CA ARG A 221 -14.87 -1.63 36.83
C ARG A 221 -14.60 -2.67 35.74
N GLU A 222 -14.80 -3.95 36.01
CA GLU A 222 -14.58 -5.00 35.01
C GLU A 222 -15.55 -4.86 33.83
N ARG A 223 -16.80 -4.45 34.07
CA ARG A 223 -17.78 -4.17 32.99
C ARG A 223 -17.46 -2.92 32.19
N LEU A 224 -16.80 -1.93 32.79
CA LEU A 224 -16.39 -0.69 32.13
C LEU A 224 -14.99 -0.77 31.52
N LYS A 225 -14.27 -1.88 31.74
CA LYS A 225 -12.86 -2.02 31.37
C LYS A 225 -12.62 -1.74 29.89
N ASP A 226 -13.38 -2.36 28.99
CA ASP A 226 -13.22 -2.18 27.55
C ASP A 226 -13.45 -0.73 27.12
N GLU A 227 -14.44 -0.05 27.72
CA GLU A 227 -14.77 1.34 27.42
C GLU A 227 -13.67 2.30 27.95
N ILE A 228 -13.20 2.07 29.17
CA ILE A 228 -12.09 2.81 29.77
C ILE A 228 -10.82 2.61 28.93
N GLU A 229 -10.51 1.37 28.53
CA GLU A 229 -9.36 1.06 27.69
C GLU A 229 -9.46 1.79 26.34
N GLN A 230 -10.60 1.76 25.64
CA GLN A 230 -10.79 2.51 24.39
C GLN A 230 -10.62 4.03 24.54
N ARG A 231 -11.12 4.60 25.64
CA ARG A 231 -10.98 6.04 25.92
C ARG A 231 -9.57 6.44 26.30
N VAL A 232 -8.87 5.58 27.05
CA VAL A 232 -7.45 5.79 27.37
C VAL A 232 -6.59 5.63 26.12
N GLU A 233 -6.88 4.67 25.25
CA GLU A 233 -6.19 4.45 23.97
C GLU A 233 -6.34 5.66 23.05
N THR A 234 -7.56 6.23 22.93
CA THR A 234 -7.80 7.42 22.11
C THR A 234 -7.12 8.66 22.68
N LEU A 235 -7.19 8.90 24.00
CA LEU A 235 -6.44 9.99 24.65
C LEU A 235 -4.93 9.82 24.49
N ARG A 236 -4.42 8.59 24.65
CA ARG A 236 -3.01 8.28 24.37
C ARG A 236 -2.67 8.54 22.92
N ALA A 237 -3.53 8.19 21.96
CA ALA A 237 -3.29 8.47 20.55
C ALA A 237 -3.18 9.99 20.28
N TYR A 238 -4.02 10.83 20.90
CA TYR A 238 -3.86 12.29 20.82
C TYR A 238 -2.56 12.78 21.48
N GLN A 239 -2.19 12.25 22.66
CA GLN A 239 -0.96 12.60 23.37
C GLN A 239 0.32 12.12 22.63
N LEU A 240 0.28 10.93 22.02
CA LEU A 240 1.33 10.37 21.16
C LEU A 240 1.43 11.11 19.82
N SER A 241 0.30 11.50 19.20
CA SER A 241 0.28 12.39 18.02
C SER A 241 0.95 13.74 18.33
N THR A 242 0.82 14.23 19.58
CA THR A 242 1.51 15.43 20.07
C THR A 242 3.02 15.21 20.30
N SER A 243 3.51 13.96 20.31
CA SER A 243 4.90 13.59 20.66
C SER A 243 5.62 12.66 19.66
N TYR A 244 5.23 12.68 18.38
CA TYR A 244 5.66 11.85 17.23
C TYR A 244 4.69 10.70 16.93
N GLY A 245 4.13 10.77 15.71
CA GLY A 245 3.15 9.83 15.20
C GLY A 245 3.67 8.41 14.99
N LEU A 246 2.80 7.45 15.32
CA LEU A 246 2.54 6.24 14.53
C LEU A 246 1.45 5.36 15.18
N ALA A 247 0.69 4.73 14.28
CA ALA A 247 0.09 3.39 14.35
C ALA A 247 -1.35 3.21 14.89
N LEU A 248 -2.16 2.48 14.12
CA LEU A 248 -2.79 1.21 14.57
C LEU A 248 -3.51 0.48 13.41
N PRO A 249 -3.47 -0.87 13.40
CA PRO A 249 -4.63 -1.63 12.93
C PRO A 249 -5.00 -2.77 13.90
N ALA A 250 -6.25 -2.79 14.38
CA ALA A 250 -6.81 -3.95 15.07
C ALA A 250 -8.34 -3.94 15.06
N LEU A 251 -8.96 -4.71 14.15
CA LEU A 251 -10.32 -5.24 14.34
C LEU A 251 -10.45 -6.57 13.60
N CYS A 252 -10.68 -7.66 14.34
CA CYS A 252 -11.34 -8.87 13.84
C CYS A 252 -11.97 -9.62 15.02
N ARG A 253 -13.26 -9.95 14.89
CA ARG A 253 -14.07 -10.75 15.82
C ARG A 253 -14.41 -12.12 15.22
N ASP A 254 -14.75 -13.03 16.13
CA ASP A 254 -14.89 -14.47 15.98
C ASP A 254 -16.11 -14.96 15.20
N ASN A 255 -15.88 -15.95 14.32
CA ASN A 255 -16.62 -17.23 14.25
C ASN A 255 -16.05 -18.06 13.09
N TYR A 256 -15.25 -19.10 13.38
CA TYR A 256 -14.69 -19.99 12.36
C TYR A 256 -15.08 -21.45 12.59
N ASP A 257 -15.39 -22.12 11.48
CA ASP A 257 -15.72 -23.54 11.42
C ASP A 257 -14.45 -24.41 11.49
N LYS A 258 -14.56 -25.64 12.01
CA LYS A 258 -13.40 -26.53 12.26
C LYS A 258 -12.67 -26.95 10.98
N GLN A 259 -13.37 -26.96 9.85
CA GLN A 259 -12.82 -27.34 8.55
C GLN A 259 -11.87 -26.27 8.01
N ASP A 260 -12.18 -24.99 8.23
CA ASP A 260 -11.34 -23.87 7.80
C ASP A 260 -10.00 -23.84 8.56
N LEU A 261 -10.02 -24.31 9.81
CA LEU A 261 -8.87 -24.35 10.69
C LEU A 261 -7.80 -25.33 10.22
N GLU A 262 -8.19 -26.47 9.63
CA GLU A 262 -7.24 -27.43 9.04
C GLU A 262 -6.64 -26.93 7.72
N THR A 263 -7.46 -26.32 6.85
CA THR A 263 -6.99 -25.70 5.61
C THR A 263 -5.96 -24.60 5.90
N ALA A 264 -6.27 -23.73 6.87
CA ALA A 264 -5.35 -22.68 7.31
C ALA A 264 -4.02 -23.25 7.86
N LYS A 265 -4.05 -24.37 8.63
CA LYS A 265 -2.83 -25.04 9.10
C LYS A 265 -1.97 -25.56 7.95
N HIS A 266 -2.58 -26.13 6.91
CA HIS A 266 -1.84 -26.65 5.76
C HIS A 266 -1.15 -25.52 4.99
N LEU A 267 -1.87 -24.43 4.72
CA LEU A 267 -1.32 -23.23 4.05
C LEU A 267 -0.19 -22.61 4.86
N LEU A 268 -0.36 -22.44 6.17
CA LEU A 268 0.69 -21.92 7.05
C LEU A 268 1.98 -22.76 7.01
N ARG A 269 1.87 -24.09 7.01
CA ARG A 269 3.06 -24.97 6.87
C ARG A 269 3.72 -24.78 5.52
N ARG A 270 2.95 -24.64 4.45
CA ARG A 270 3.47 -24.47 3.10
C ARG A 270 4.19 -23.13 2.93
N ILE A 271 3.58 -22.03 3.40
CA ILE A 271 4.23 -20.71 3.46
C ILE A 271 5.51 -20.80 4.28
N ALA A 272 5.46 -21.44 5.46
CA ALA A 272 6.62 -21.58 6.33
C ALA A 272 7.76 -22.35 5.65
N MET A 273 7.46 -23.41 4.90
CA MET A 273 8.48 -24.15 4.14
C MET A 273 9.13 -23.32 3.04
N LEU A 274 8.41 -22.37 2.43
CA LEU A 274 8.93 -21.53 1.36
C LEU A 274 9.66 -20.29 1.88
N THR A 275 9.24 -19.75 3.01
CA THR A 275 9.70 -18.46 3.54
C THR A 275 10.63 -18.56 4.76
N HIS A 276 11.02 -19.78 5.17
CA HIS A 276 11.87 -20.00 6.36
C HIS A 276 13.24 -19.31 6.20
N PRO A 277 13.73 -18.54 7.20
CA PRO A 277 15.00 -17.82 7.10
C PRO A 277 16.20 -18.72 6.73
N ASP A 278 16.29 -19.92 7.30
CA ASP A 278 17.39 -20.86 6.99
C ASP A 278 17.37 -21.35 5.52
N ARG A 279 16.19 -21.43 4.90
CA ARG A 279 16.09 -21.77 3.46
C ARG A 279 16.42 -20.57 2.60
N LEU A 280 15.95 -19.37 2.97
CA LEU A 280 16.23 -18.12 2.26
C LEU A 280 17.73 -17.74 2.26
N GLN A 281 18.52 -18.25 3.21
CA GLN A 281 19.97 -18.06 3.25
C GLN A 281 20.71 -18.82 2.15
N ASN A 282 20.15 -19.96 1.71
CA ASN A 282 20.77 -20.87 0.74
C ASN A 282 20.28 -20.65 -0.70
N LEU A 283 19.39 -19.67 -0.91
CA LEU A 283 18.86 -19.30 -2.22
C LEU A 283 19.51 -17.99 -2.68
N ASP A 284 19.81 -17.93 -3.98
CA ASP A 284 20.29 -16.74 -4.67
C ASP A 284 19.13 -15.74 -4.82
N LEU A 285 18.85 -15.01 -3.73
CA LEU A 285 17.78 -14.03 -3.64
C LEU A 285 18.36 -12.63 -3.49
N THR A 286 17.73 -11.65 -4.14
CA THR A 286 18.08 -10.25 -3.97
C THR A 286 17.76 -9.79 -2.54
N ARG A 287 18.40 -8.71 -2.08
CA ARG A 287 18.16 -8.16 -0.74
C ARG A 287 16.68 -7.79 -0.54
N GLU A 288 16.01 -7.29 -1.58
CA GLU A 288 14.60 -6.92 -1.53
C GLU A 288 13.69 -8.14 -1.50
N GLN A 289 13.94 -9.16 -2.33
CA GLN A 289 13.20 -10.42 -2.32
C GLN A 289 13.29 -11.12 -0.96
N ARG A 290 14.49 -11.15 -0.37
CA ARG A 290 14.71 -11.69 0.99
C ARG A 290 13.96 -10.88 2.05
N ARG A 291 13.88 -9.55 1.90
CA ARG A 291 13.10 -8.68 2.79
C ARG A 291 11.60 -8.93 2.64
N GLN A 292 11.08 -9.05 1.42
CA GLN A 292 9.68 -9.35 1.14
C GLN A 292 9.27 -10.73 1.65
N LEU A 293 10.02 -11.78 1.34
CA LEU A 293 9.80 -13.13 1.89
C LEU A 293 9.94 -13.14 3.42
N GLY A 294 10.85 -12.34 3.97
CA GLY A 294 10.98 -12.11 5.42
C GLY A 294 9.77 -11.40 6.04
N ARG A 295 9.12 -10.46 5.34
CA ARG A 295 7.85 -9.83 5.75
C ARG A 295 6.70 -10.82 5.66
N ILE A 296 6.64 -11.65 4.61
CA ILE A 296 5.65 -12.73 4.50
C ILE A 296 5.85 -13.70 5.66
N TRP A 297 7.07 -14.15 5.94
CA TRP A 297 7.40 -14.99 7.09
C TRP A 297 6.97 -14.34 8.41
N LYS A 298 7.39 -13.09 8.68
CA LYS A 298 7.04 -12.37 9.92
C LYS A 298 5.54 -12.16 10.07
N SER A 299 4.85 -11.73 9.02
CA SER A 299 3.38 -11.56 9.07
C SER A 299 2.68 -12.91 9.26
N THR A 300 3.13 -13.97 8.60
CA THR A 300 2.58 -15.32 8.74
C THR A 300 2.86 -15.92 10.13
N HIS A 301 4.00 -15.58 10.74
CA HIS A 301 4.40 -16.06 12.06
C HIS A 301 3.85 -15.18 13.20
N ALA A 302 3.57 -13.89 12.97
CA ALA A 302 2.83 -13.04 13.89
C ALA A 302 1.36 -13.51 14.02
N LEU A 303 0.81 -14.14 12.98
CA LEU A 303 -0.49 -14.84 13.00
C LEU A 303 -0.45 -16.18 13.78
N ARG A 304 0.71 -16.54 14.34
CA ARG A 304 0.91 -17.68 15.22
C ARG A 304 0.94 -17.15 16.64
N GLY A 305 -0.24 -16.85 17.18
CA GLY A 305 -0.39 -16.24 18.49
C GLY A 305 0.36 -16.94 19.61
N ASP A 306 0.60 -16.16 20.67
CA ASP A 306 1.20 -16.62 21.93
C ASP A 306 0.54 -17.90 22.45
N ARG A 307 1.33 -18.66 23.22
CA ARG A 307 1.15 -20.09 23.58
C ARG A 307 -0.18 -20.50 24.26
N ASP A 308 -1.16 -19.61 24.39
CA ASP A 308 -2.39 -19.82 25.16
C ASP A 308 -3.66 -19.96 24.30
N GLY A 309 -3.53 -20.26 23.01
CA GLY A 309 -4.65 -20.74 22.19
C GLY A 309 -5.66 -19.68 21.75
N GLN A 310 -5.51 -18.42 22.16
CA GLN A 310 -6.40 -17.31 21.78
C GLN A 310 -5.96 -16.53 20.53
N GLY A 311 -4.69 -16.61 20.11
CA GLY A 311 -4.22 -15.89 18.90
C GLY A 311 -4.39 -16.66 17.59
N MET A 312 -5.44 -17.49 17.47
CA MET A 312 -5.71 -18.31 16.28
C MET A 312 -6.56 -17.61 15.21
N LEU A 313 -7.03 -16.38 15.47
CA LEU A 313 -8.28 -15.86 14.89
C LEU A 313 -8.14 -14.76 13.82
N CYS A 314 -6.96 -14.57 13.22
CA CYS A 314 -6.76 -13.65 12.08
C CYS A 314 -6.56 -14.39 10.74
N ARG A 315 -7.04 -15.63 10.60
CA ARG A 315 -6.73 -16.51 9.46
C ARG A 315 -7.88 -16.55 8.45
N SER A 316 -7.98 -15.52 7.61
CA SER A 316 -8.73 -15.71 6.37
C SER A 316 -7.93 -16.68 5.48
N ILE A 317 -8.53 -17.81 5.09
CA ILE A 317 -7.96 -18.75 4.12
C ILE A 317 -7.53 -18.01 2.84
N PRO A 318 -8.34 -17.10 2.27
CA PRO A 318 -7.93 -16.31 1.11
C PRO A 318 -6.64 -15.52 1.32
N THR A 319 -6.44 -14.94 2.51
CA THR A 319 -5.21 -14.20 2.85
C THR A 319 -4.00 -15.12 2.93
N LEU A 320 -4.16 -16.36 3.41
CA LEU A 320 -3.09 -17.35 3.45
C LEU A 320 -2.75 -17.90 2.06
N GLU A 321 -3.77 -18.11 1.22
CA GLU A 321 -3.58 -18.50 -0.19
C GLU A 321 -2.85 -17.41 -0.95
N HIS A 322 -3.26 -16.14 -0.79
CA HIS A 322 -2.58 -14.99 -1.39
C HIS A 322 -1.13 -14.86 -0.91
N LYS A 323 -0.85 -15.00 0.39
CA LYS A 323 0.54 -14.98 0.92
C LYS A 323 1.39 -16.12 0.39
N LEU A 324 0.79 -17.30 0.20
CA LEU A 324 1.47 -18.45 -0.40
C LEU A 324 1.82 -18.16 -1.86
N GLU A 325 0.86 -17.62 -2.62
CA GLU A 325 1.06 -17.23 -4.01
C GLU A 325 2.15 -16.17 -4.14
N GLN A 326 2.10 -15.09 -3.34
CA GLN A 326 3.14 -14.07 -3.29
C GLN A 326 4.53 -14.66 -3.02
N ALA A 327 4.64 -15.59 -2.06
CA ALA A 327 5.90 -16.26 -1.76
C ALA A 327 6.40 -17.10 -2.94
N GLN A 328 5.51 -17.78 -3.66
CA GLN A 328 5.85 -18.56 -4.85
C GLN A 328 6.28 -17.66 -6.01
N GLN A 329 5.60 -16.54 -6.24
CA GLN A 329 5.94 -15.58 -7.29
C GLN A 329 7.32 -14.95 -7.04
N ILE A 330 7.64 -14.55 -5.81
CA ILE A 330 8.97 -14.01 -5.47
C ILE A 330 10.06 -15.07 -5.70
N LEU A 331 9.80 -16.33 -5.34
CA LEU A 331 10.74 -17.42 -5.54
C LEU A 331 10.91 -17.80 -7.02
N ALA A 332 9.88 -17.63 -7.85
CA ALA A 332 9.96 -17.84 -9.29
C ALA A 332 10.91 -16.83 -9.98
N LEU A 333 11.06 -15.64 -9.39
CA LEU A 333 11.98 -14.59 -9.84
C LEU A 333 13.30 -14.57 -9.06
N ALA A 334 13.65 -15.66 -8.36
CA ALA A 334 14.83 -15.70 -7.49
C ALA A 334 16.10 -15.23 -8.22
N GLY A 335 16.74 -14.20 -7.67
CA GLY A 335 18.00 -13.67 -8.17
C GLY A 335 17.86 -12.62 -9.27
N ILE A 336 16.64 -12.43 -9.81
CA ILE A 336 16.39 -11.42 -10.84
C ILE A 336 16.15 -10.06 -10.17
N GLU A 337 17.10 -9.13 -10.34
CA GLU A 337 17.03 -7.79 -9.77
C GLU A 337 16.11 -6.86 -10.57
N GLY A 338 15.30 -6.07 -9.88
CA GLY A 338 14.53 -4.97 -10.47
C GLY A 338 13.17 -5.33 -11.05
N LEU A 339 12.72 -6.58 -10.94
CA LEU A 339 11.36 -6.99 -11.28
C LEU A 339 10.49 -7.17 -10.03
N ASP A 340 9.27 -6.63 -10.07
CA ASP A 340 8.24 -6.92 -9.08
C ASP A 340 7.46 -8.17 -9.50
N ALA A 341 7.43 -9.15 -8.60
CA ALA A 341 6.69 -10.39 -8.75
C ALA A 341 5.18 -10.14 -8.92
N ALA A 342 4.63 -9.13 -8.23
CA ALA A 342 3.23 -8.76 -8.30
C ALA A 342 2.82 -8.18 -9.67
N LEU A 343 3.79 -7.67 -10.44
CA LEU A 343 3.56 -7.07 -11.75
C LEU A 343 3.92 -8.00 -12.91
N THR A 344 4.28 -9.26 -12.62
CA THR A 344 4.65 -10.25 -13.65
C THR A 344 3.48 -11.16 -13.97
N ILE A 345 3.08 -11.23 -15.25
CA ILE A 345 2.00 -12.11 -15.72
C ILE A 345 2.40 -13.58 -15.52
N GLN A 346 1.54 -14.34 -14.83
CA GLN A 346 1.75 -15.76 -14.51
C GLN A 346 0.94 -16.69 -15.42
N GLY A 347 1.40 -17.92 -15.59
CA GLY A 347 0.72 -18.98 -16.35
C GLY A 347 1.61 -19.59 -17.43
N ASP A 348 1.52 -20.92 -17.58
CA ASP A 348 2.27 -21.69 -18.56
C ASP A 348 1.53 -21.78 -19.90
N THR A 349 0.22 -21.53 -19.90
CA THR A 349 -0.63 -21.46 -21.11
C THR A 349 -1.26 -20.08 -21.27
N LEU A 350 -1.73 -19.77 -22.49
CA LEU A 350 -2.39 -18.49 -22.77
C LEU A 350 -3.70 -18.36 -21.97
N GLU A 351 -4.43 -19.47 -21.79
CA GLU A 351 -5.65 -19.54 -21.00
C GLU A 351 -5.38 -19.29 -19.51
N GLU A 352 -4.33 -19.88 -18.94
CA GLU A 352 -3.91 -19.62 -17.56
C GLU A 352 -3.51 -18.15 -17.37
N ARG A 353 -2.80 -17.56 -18.33
CA ARG A 353 -2.44 -16.13 -18.32
C ARG A 353 -3.66 -15.23 -18.37
N ILE A 354 -4.68 -15.60 -19.16
CA ILE A 354 -5.96 -14.87 -19.19
C ILE A 354 -6.65 -14.96 -17.84
N ALA A 355 -6.74 -16.15 -17.24
CA ALA A 355 -7.36 -16.34 -15.93
C ALA A 355 -6.63 -15.55 -14.83
N TRP A 356 -5.29 -15.55 -14.87
CA TRP A 356 -4.47 -14.75 -13.96
C TRP A 356 -4.75 -13.25 -14.12
N LEU A 357 -4.79 -12.75 -15.37
CA LEU A 357 -5.10 -11.34 -15.64
C LEU A 357 -6.49 -10.94 -15.14
N GLU A 358 -7.48 -11.82 -15.25
CA GLU A 358 -8.83 -11.56 -14.74
C GLU A 358 -8.87 -11.48 -13.20
N SER A 359 -8.17 -12.39 -12.52
CA SER A 359 -8.03 -12.35 -11.05
C SER A 359 -7.29 -11.10 -10.60
N ALA A 360 -6.16 -10.79 -11.23
CA ALA A 360 -5.34 -9.64 -10.90
C ALA A 360 -6.10 -8.32 -11.08
N CYS A 361 -6.88 -8.17 -12.16
CA CYS A 361 -7.76 -7.00 -12.32
C CYS A 361 -8.77 -6.89 -11.19
N ALA A 362 -9.46 -7.98 -10.83
CA ALA A 362 -10.47 -7.97 -9.79
C ALA A 362 -9.88 -7.62 -8.40
N GLU A 363 -8.67 -8.10 -8.11
CA GLU A 363 -7.95 -7.75 -6.88
C GLU A 363 -7.57 -6.27 -6.85
N ILE A 364 -7.04 -5.73 -7.95
CA ILE A 364 -6.69 -4.31 -8.05
C ILE A 364 -7.95 -3.44 -7.89
N ASP A 365 -9.06 -3.80 -8.54
CA ASP A 365 -10.33 -3.07 -8.42
C ASP A 365 -10.84 -3.03 -6.97
N GLN A 366 -10.72 -4.14 -6.24
CA GLN A 366 -11.07 -4.20 -4.81
C GLN A 366 -10.17 -3.28 -3.98
N GLN A 367 -8.87 -3.27 -4.24
CA GLN A 367 -7.93 -2.38 -3.56
C GLN A 367 -8.21 -0.91 -3.86
N ILE A 368 -8.54 -0.58 -5.12
CA ILE A 368 -8.95 0.76 -5.53
C ILE A 368 -10.17 1.22 -4.72
N VAL A 369 -11.21 0.38 -4.64
CA VAL A 369 -12.43 0.71 -3.88
C VAL A 369 -12.13 0.91 -2.40
N ALA A 370 -11.29 0.06 -1.80
CA ALA A 370 -10.89 0.20 -0.41
C ALA A 370 -10.16 1.53 -0.15
N ILE A 371 -9.16 1.86 -0.97
CA ILE A 371 -8.40 3.12 -0.83
C ILE A 371 -9.31 4.34 -1.07
N GLN A 372 -10.23 4.28 -2.04
CA GLN A 372 -11.19 5.35 -2.26
C GLN A 372 -12.11 5.56 -1.06
N ALA A 373 -12.52 4.48 -0.38
CA ALA A 373 -13.29 4.57 0.86
C ALA A 373 -12.48 5.22 1.99
N GLU A 374 -11.18 4.91 2.10
CA GLU A 374 -10.28 5.55 3.06
C GLU A 374 -10.10 7.05 2.77
N ILE A 375 -9.85 7.44 1.51
CA ILE A 375 -9.81 8.85 1.08
C ILE A 375 -11.12 9.56 1.46
N PHE A 376 -12.26 8.93 1.16
CA PHE A 376 -13.56 9.50 1.49
C PHE A 376 -13.72 9.65 3.00
N ALA A 377 -13.34 8.65 3.81
CA ALA A 377 -13.41 8.71 5.26
C ALA A 377 -12.58 9.88 5.83
N VAL A 378 -11.35 10.08 5.36
CA VAL A 378 -10.50 11.21 5.75
C VAL A 378 -11.13 12.54 5.36
N SER A 379 -11.74 12.63 4.18
CA SER A 379 -12.43 13.84 3.71
C SER A 379 -13.74 14.12 4.48
N ALA A 380 -14.39 13.06 4.97
CA ALA A 380 -15.66 13.12 5.68
C ALA A 380 -15.47 13.42 7.17
N ASP A 381 -14.28 13.14 7.71
CA ASP A 381 -13.89 13.33 9.11
C ASP A 381 -14.30 14.71 9.64
N GLY A 382 -15.26 14.70 10.57
CA GLY A 382 -15.80 15.91 11.19
C GLY A 382 -14.78 16.63 12.06
N GLU A 383 -13.86 15.90 12.67
CA GLU A 383 -12.82 16.47 13.53
C GLU A 383 -11.79 17.23 12.69
N LEU A 384 -11.33 16.65 11.58
CA LEU A 384 -10.44 17.34 10.64
C LEU A 384 -11.10 18.61 10.07
N LYS A 385 -12.41 18.57 9.78
CA LYS A 385 -13.15 19.78 9.34
C LYS A 385 -13.19 20.86 10.41
N LEU A 386 -13.42 20.48 11.67
CA LEU A 386 -13.41 21.39 12.81
C LEU A 386 -12.01 22.01 13.00
N MET A 387 -10.96 21.18 13.01
CA MET A 387 -9.58 21.63 13.14
C MET A 387 -9.21 22.62 12.04
N ARG A 388 -9.57 22.33 10.77
CA ARG A 388 -9.36 23.28 9.66
C ARG A 388 -10.12 24.57 9.88
N ALA A 389 -11.39 24.49 10.24
CA ALA A 389 -12.20 25.68 10.49
C ALA A 389 -11.59 26.56 11.59
N MET A 390 -11.04 25.98 12.65
CA MET A 390 -10.38 26.70 13.74
C MET A 390 -9.05 27.32 13.31
N LEU A 391 -8.23 26.61 12.52
CA LEU A 391 -6.97 27.13 11.98
C LEU A 391 -7.19 28.29 11.00
N ASP A 392 -8.28 28.27 10.23
CA ASP A 392 -8.62 29.31 9.26
C ASP A 392 -9.20 30.59 9.91
N MET A 393 -9.50 30.58 11.22
CA MET A 393 -10.01 31.76 11.93
C MET A 393 -8.90 32.81 12.15
N PRO A 394 -9.26 34.11 12.23
CA PRO A 394 -8.34 35.14 12.69
C PRO A 394 -7.80 34.85 14.11
N GLU A 395 -6.55 35.21 14.38
CA GLU A 395 -5.85 34.92 15.65
C GLU A 395 -6.62 35.34 16.90
N ALA A 396 -7.32 36.48 16.88
CA ALA A 396 -8.16 36.93 17.99
C ALA A 396 -9.29 35.92 18.32
N ARG A 397 -9.91 35.29 17.31
CA ARG A 397 -10.93 34.25 17.50
C ARG A 397 -10.33 32.90 17.88
N GLN A 398 -9.09 32.63 17.47
CA GLN A 398 -8.38 31.43 17.93
C GLN A 398 -8.11 31.50 19.44
N GLU A 399 -7.75 32.68 19.97
CA GLU A 399 -7.59 32.88 21.42
C GLU A 399 -8.91 32.73 22.18
N GLU A 400 -10.01 33.29 21.65
CA GLU A 400 -11.35 33.09 22.22
C GLU A 400 -11.73 31.60 22.27
N GLN A 401 -11.39 30.83 21.23
CA GLN A 401 -11.62 29.38 21.21
C GLN A 401 -10.76 28.63 22.23
N ARG A 402 -9.48 29.00 22.41
CA ARG A 402 -8.63 28.42 23.47
C ARG A 402 -9.24 28.65 24.84
N GLU A 403 -9.71 29.87 25.11
CA GLU A 403 -10.32 30.18 26.40
C GLU A 403 -11.64 29.42 26.59
N GLN A 404 -12.45 29.29 25.53
CA GLN A 404 -13.66 28.48 25.58
C GLN A 404 -13.37 27.00 25.87
N MET A 405 -12.33 26.43 25.28
CA MET A 405 -11.89 25.05 25.56
C MET A 405 -11.48 24.87 27.03
N LYS A 406 -10.79 25.85 27.63
CA LYS A 406 -10.46 25.82 29.07
C LYS A 406 -11.71 25.86 29.94
N VAL A 407 -12.67 26.72 29.60
CA VAL A 407 -13.96 26.80 30.32
C VAL A 407 -14.69 25.46 30.22
N ASN A 408 -14.80 24.88 29.03
CA ASN A 408 -15.44 23.58 28.82
C ASN A 408 -14.74 22.45 29.60
N ALA A 409 -13.41 22.44 29.61
CA ALA A 409 -12.63 21.46 30.37
C ALA A 409 -12.92 21.55 31.87
N GLU A 410 -12.97 22.77 32.41
CA GLU A 410 -13.27 23.03 33.82
C GLU A 410 -14.72 22.68 34.19
N GLU A 411 -15.68 22.95 33.30
CA GLU A 411 -17.07 22.52 33.48
C GLU A 411 -17.20 20.99 33.48
N CYS A 412 -16.55 20.32 32.53
CA CYS A 412 -16.52 18.85 32.47
C CYS A 412 -15.89 18.26 33.74
N ARG A 413 -14.78 18.85 34.21
CA ARG A 413 -14.11 18.44 35.44
C ARG A 413 -15.03 18.52 36.65
N LYS A 414 -15.70 19.66 36.86
CA LYS A 414 -16.64 19.85 37.98
C LYS A 414 -17.81 18.87 37.91
N ALA A 415 -18.36 18.67 36.71
CA ALA A 415 -19.46 17.73 36.52
C ALA A 415 -19.02 16.28 36.78
N ALA A 416 -17.80 15.90 36.36
CA ALA A 416 -17.25 14.58 36.61
C ALA A 416 -17.02 14.36 38.11
N GLU A 417 -16.40 15.32 38.80
CA GLU A 417 -16.19 15.27 40.25
C GLU A 417 -17.51 15.15 41.04
N GLN A 418 -18.59 15.76 40.54
CA GLN A 418 -19.91 15.64 41.16
C GLN A 418 -20.51 14.25 40.97
N LEU A 419 -20.45 13.69 39.76
CA LEU A 419 -20.98 12.35 39.47
C LEU A 419 -20.16 11.25 40.15
N GLU A 420 -18.84 11.40 40.23
CA GLU A 420 -17.97 10.47 40.96
C GLU A 420 -18.32 10.45 42.45
N LYS A 421 -18.54 11.62 43.07
CA LYS A 421 -19.00 11.69 44.47
C LYS A 421 -20.35 11.02 44.68
N GLU A 422 -21.31 11.25 43.78
CA GLU A 422 -22.62 10.61 43.85
C GLU A 422 -22.51 9.09 43.70
N ALA A 423 -21.65 8.61 42.79
CA ALA A 423 -21.38 7.19 42.62
C ALA A 423 -20.76 6.57 43.88
N ASP A 424 -19.77 7.24 44.49
CA ASP A 424 -19.12 6.80 45.73
C ASP A 424 -20.11 6.76 46.91
N GLU A 425 -20.99 7.76 47.02
CA GLU A 425 -22.05 7.78 48.03
C GLU A 425 -22.99 6.59 47.88
N LEU A 426 -23.47 6.31 46.65
CA LEU A 426 -24.37 5.18 46.39
C LEU A 426 -23.70 3.83 46.68
N LEU A 427 -22.42 3.68 46.36
CA LEU A 427 -21.64 2.48 46.66
C LEU A 427 -21.31 2.32 48.16
N SER A 428 -21.29 3.43 48.91
CA SER A 428 -21.08 3.42 50.37
C SER A 428 -22.34 3.10 51.16
N ILE A 429 -23.53 3.28 50.56
CA ILE A 429 -24.84 3.08 51.20
C ILE A 429 -25.33 1.63 51.05
N THR A 430 -24.81 0.86 50.10
CA THR A 430 -25.14 -0.57 49.96
C THR A 430 -24.59 -1.36 51.14
N PRO A 431 -25.44 -1.87 52.06
CA PRO A 431 -24.95 -2.64 53.20
C PRO A 431 -24.37 -3.98 52.70
N PRO A 432 -23.42 -4.58 53.44
CA PRO A 432 -22.94 -5.92 53.11
C PRO A 432 -24.14 -6.88 53.04
N PRO A 433 -24.11 -7.89 52.14
CA PRO A 433 -25.18 -8.86 52.04
C PRO A 433 -25.48 -9.42 53.44
N PRO A 434 -26.75 -9.48 53.87
CA PRO A 434 -27.10 -9.92 55.20
C PRO A 434 -26.47 -11.28 55.42
N GLY A 435 -25.68 -11.38 56.49
CA GLY A 435 -24.89 -12.55 56.82
C GLY A 435 -25.69 -13.82 56.63
N GLY A 436 -25.12 -14.73 55.83
CA GLY A 436 -25.50 -16.13 55.84
C GLY A 436 -25.18 -16.72 57.20
N LEU A 437 -26.08 -16.52 58.16
CA LEU A 437 -26.32 -17.46 59.23
C LEU A 437 -27.41 -18.40 58.73
N HIS A 438 -27.00 -19.52 58.15
CA HIS A 438 -27.44 -20.86 58.53
C HIS A 438 -26.67 -21.95 57.77
#